data_AF-A0A848M1P5-F1
#
_entry.id   AF-A0A848M1P5-F1
#
_cell.length_a   1.000
_cell.length_b   1.000
_cell.length_c   1.000
_cell.angle_alpha   90.00
_cell.angle_beta   90.00
_cell.angle_gamma   90.00
#
_symmetry.space_group_name_H-M   'P 1'
#
loop_
_entity.id
_entity.type
_entity.pdbx_description
1 polymer ?
#
loop_
_entity_poly.entity_id
_entity_poly.type
_entity_poly.pdbx_seq_one_letter_code
_entity_poly.pdbx_strand_id
1 'polypeptide(L)'
;EIPASLASASDGVVNLPAIVITLVCASVLIGGIKLSSRVNQIVVAIKLSVVALVIIVGIAHVKTSNWTPFIPPSQPSAGADASVWKPPLITSIFGLEPAVFGIAGVIAGAAIVFFAFIGFDVVATTAEE
;
A
#
# COMPACT_ATOMS: atom_id res chain seq x y z
N GLU A 1 -8.14 1.53 9.07
CA GLU A 1 -9.42 0.93 8.62
C GLU A 1 -10.10 1.90 7.67
N ILE A 2 -10.66 1.40 6.57
CA ILE A 2 -11.35 2.24 5.60
C ILE A 2 -12.75 2.55 6.19
N PRO A 3 -13.21 3.80 6.24
CA PRO A 3 -14.53 4.16 6.77
C PRO A 3 -15.64 3.26 6.22
N ALA A 4 -16.59 2.85 7.07
CA ALA A 4 -17.71 1.98 6.69
C ALA A 4 -18.53 2.53 5.50
N SER A 5 -18.56 3.86 5.34
CA SER A 5 -19.17 4.57 4.23
C SER A 5 -18.49 4.34 2.86
N LEU A 6 -17.26 3.82 2.85
CA LEU A 6 -16.50 3.43 1.66
C LEU A 6 -16.45 1.91 1.46
N ALA A 7 -16.78 1.12 2.49
CA ALA A 7 -16.59 -0.34 2.51
C ALA A 7 -17.89 -1.16 2.47
N SER A 8 -19.06 -0.57 2.80
CA SER A 8 -20.36 -1.25 2.78
C SER A 8 -21.31 -0.62 1.77
N ALA A 9 -22.00 -1.45 0.98
CA ALA A 9 -23.04 -1.00 0.04
C ALA A 9 -24.36 -0.61 0.73
N SER A 10 -24.59 -1.04 1.97
CA SER A 10 -25.84 -0.78 2.70
C SER A 10 -25.94 0.65 3.25
N ASP A 11 -24.81 1.26 3.60
CA ASP A 11 -24.70 2.63 4.17
C ASP A 11 -23.70 3.49 3.37
N GLY A 12 -23.45 3.13 2.12
CA GLY A 12 -22.45 3.78 1.25
C GLY A 12 -22.89 5.16 0.80
N VAL A 13 -22.02 6.15 0.96
CA VAL A 13 -22.25 7.51 0.40
C VAL A 13 -21.65 7.61 -0.99
N VAL A 14 -22.28 8.41 -1.87
CA VAL A 14 -21.72 8.69 -3.19
C VAL A 14 -20.40 9.44 -3.04
N ASN A 15 -19.29 8.82 -3.46
CA ASN A 15 -17.96 9.42 -3.39
C ASN A 15 -17.74 10.41 -4.55
N LEU A 16 -18.28 11.62 -4.37
CA LEU A 16 -18.14 12.73 -5.33
C LEU A 16 -16.67 13.01 -5.70
N PRO A 17 -15.72 13.06 -4.74
CA PRO A 17 -14.30 13.24 -5.07
C PRO A 17 -13.74 12.14 -5.99
N ALA A 18 -14.06 10.87 -5.75
CA ALA A 18 -13.61 9.77 -6.58
C ALA A 18 -14.18 9.86 -8.01
N ILE A 19 -15.45 10.25 -8.15
CA ILE A 19 -16.09 10.45 -9.46
C ILE A 19 -15.37 11.56 -10.23
N VAL A 20 -15.11 12.69 -9.59
CA VAL A 20 -14.42 13.83 -10.22
C VAL A 20 -13.01 13.41 -10.67
N ILE A 21 -12.23 12.75 -9.81
CA ILE A 21 -10.88 12.30 -10.15
C ILE A 21 -10.91 11.30 -11.32
N THR A 22 -11.85 10.35 -11.30
CA THR A 22 -11.98 9.35 -12.37
C THR A 22 -12.34 9.98 -13.72
N LEU A 23 -13.25 10.97 -13.72
CA LEU A 23 -13.61 11.73 -14.92
C LEU A 23 -12.43 12.56 -15.44
N VAL A 24 -11.66 13.18 -14.55
CA VAL A 24 -10.44 13.91 -14.92
C VAL A 24 -9.43 12.95 -15.57
N CYS A 25 -9.14 11.81 -14.95
CA CYS A 25 -8.26 10.79 -15.53
C CYS A 25 -8.76 10.33 -16.91
N ALA A 26 -10.06 10.05 -17.07
CA ALA A 26 -10.66 9.68 -18.34
C ALA A 26 -10.50 10.78 -19.40
N SER A 27 -10.73 12.04 -19.05
CA SER A 27 -10.56 13.16 -19.97
C SER A 27 -9.11 13.35 -20.43
N VAL A 28 -8.13 13.13 -19.53
CA VAL A 28 -6.71 13.17 -19.85
C VAL A 28 -6.33 12.02 -20.79
N LEU A 29 -6.87 10.82 -20.57
CA LEU A 29 -6.65 9.67 -21.46
C LEU A 29 -7.17 9.92 -22.88
N ILE A 30 -8.32 10.61 -23.00
CA ILE A 30 -8.88 11.01 -24.29
C ILE A 30 -8.04 12.09 -24.98
N GLY A 31 -7.38 12.96 -24.22
CA GLY A 31 -6.60 14.12 -24.71
C GLY A 31 -5.25 13.80 -25.37
N GLY A 32 -4.69 12.60 -25.20
CA GLY A 32 -3.46 12.15 -25.87
C GLY A 32 -2.12 12.66 -25.30
N ILE A 33 -1.03 11.91 -25.55
CA ILE A 33 0.20 11.85 -24.71
C ILE A 33 1.48 12.46 -25.33
N LYS A 34 1.38 13.44 -26.24
CA LYS A 34 2.57 13.93 -26.98
C LYS A 34 3.63 14.71 -26.17
N LEU A 35 3.28 15.26 -24.99
CA LEU A 35 4.22 15.99 -24.11
C LEU A 35 4.78 15.13 -22.96
N SER A 36 4.45 13.84 -22.94
CA SER A 36 4.54 12.98 -21.76
C SER A 36 5.98 12.67 -21.29
N SER A 37 6.95 12.51 -22.20
CA SER A 37 8.28 11.98 -21.84
C SER A 37 9.12 12.92 -20.96
N ARG A 38 9.18 14.23 -21.26
CA ARG A 38 9.96 15.17 -20.43
C ARG A 38 9.34 15.38 -19.05
N VAL A 39 8.01 15.45 -18.98
CA VAL A 39 7.30 15.57 -17.71
C VAL A 39 7.51 14.31 -16.87
N ASN A 40 7.42 13.12 -17.48
CA ASN A 40 7.67 11.85 -16.81
C ASN A 40 9.09 11.78 -16.22
N GLN A 41 10.12 12.17 -16.98
CA GLN A 41 11.50 12.19 -16.48
C GLN A 41 11.68 13.12 -15.28
N ILE A 42 11.06 14.31 -15.29
CA ILE A 42 11.10 15.23 -14.14
C ILE A 42 10.43 14.60 -12.91
N VAL A 43 9.25 14.01 -13.09
CA VAL A 43 8.53 13.33 -11.99
C VAL A 43 9.34 12.15 -11.44
N VAL A 44 10.00 11.39 -12.32
CA VAL A 44 10.89 10.28 -11.94
C VAL A 44 12.12 10.78 -11.17
N ALA A 45 12.74 11.87 -11.60
CA ALA A 45 13.86 12.47 -10.89
C ALA A 45 13.44 12.93 -9.49
N ILE A 46 12.31 13.63 -9.37
CA ILE A 46 11.77 14.11 -8.10
C ILE A 46 11.53 12.93 -7.14
N LYS A 47 10.82 11.87 -7.56
CA LYS A 47 10.55 10.73 -6.67
C LYS A 47 11.85 10.05 -6.20
N LEU A 48 12.83 9.90 -7.09
CA LEU A 48 14.12 9.29 -6.73
C LEU A 48 14.91 10.17 -5.77
N SER A 49 14.89 11.50 -5.95
CA SER A 49 15.51 12.44 -5.02
C SER A 49 14.87 12.38 -3.63
N VAL A 50 13.54 12.27 -3.53
CA VAL A 50 12.85 12.10 -2.25
C VAL A 50 13.29 10.81 -1.55
N VAL A 51 13.33 9.68 -2.27
CA VAL A 51 13.80 8.41 -1.72
C VAL A 51 15.26 8.51 -1.24
N ALA A 52 16.15 9.08 -2.05
CA ALA A 52 17.55 9.27 -1.68
C ALA A 52 17.71 10.16 -0.43
N LEU A 53 16.96 11.25 -0.33
CA LEU A 53 16.96 12.13 0.84
C LEU A 53 16.55 11.38 2.10
N VAL A 54 15.46 10.59 2.03
CA VAL A 54 14.98 9.79 3.16
C VAL A 54 16.02 8.77 3.59
N ILE A 55 16.72 8.13 2.66
CA ILE A 55 17.81 7.18 2.97
C ILE A 55 18.96 7.90 3.69
N ILE A 56 19.43 9.03 3.15
CA ILE A 56 20.56 9.78 3.71
C ILE A 56 20.26 10.25 5.14
N VAL A 57 19.09 10.87 5.36
CA VAL A 57 18.66 11.36 6.68
C VAL A 57 18.35 10.19 7.63
N GLY A 58 17.78 9.11 7.10
CA GLY A 58 17.38 7.92 7.85
C GLY A 58 18.58 7.17 8.43
N ILE A 59 19.67 7.03 7.67
CA ILE A 59 20.89 6.35 8.14
C ILE A 59 21.45 7.00 9.40
N ALA A 60 21.41 8.35 9.51
CA ALA A 60 21.86 9.07 10.69
C ALA A 60 21.03 8.79 11.97
N HIS A 61 19.82 8.22 11.82
CA HIS A 61 18.91 7.90 12.92
C HIS A 61 18.86 6.40 13.26
N VAL A 62 19.67 5.57 12.62
CA VAL A 62 19.70 4.12 12.90
C VAL A 62 20.36 3.85 14.25
N LYS A 63 19.60 3.31 15.20
CA LYS A 63 20.10 2.85 16.50
C LYS A 63 20.15 1.33 16.52
N THR A 64 21.34 0.76 16.55
CA THR A 64 21.57 -0.71 16.60
C THR A 64 20.96 -1.36 17.85
N SER A 65 20.76 -0.61 18.93
CA SER A 65 20.07 -1.08 20.13
C SER A 65 18.61 -1.49 19.89
N ASN A 66 17.97 -0.97 18.84
CA ASN A 66 16.59 -1.31 18.50
C ASN A 66 16.47 -2.61 17.69
N TRP A 67 17.59 -3.26 17.36
CA TRP A 67 17.58 -4.50 16.58
C TRP A 67 17.27 -5.73 17.43
N THR A 68 17.14 -5.59 18.74
CA THR A 68 16.87 -6.69 19.66
C THR A 68 15.58 -6.45 20.46
N PRO A 69 14.58 -7.35 20.36
CA PRO A 69 14.50 -8.49 19.44
C PRO A 69 14.20 -8.06 17.99
N PHE A 70 14.87 -8.67 17.00
CA PHE A 70 14.66 -8.33 15.58
C PHE A 70 13.22 -8.64 15.13
N ILE A 71 12.65 -9.71 15.68
CA ILE A 71 11.24 -10.07 15.51
C ILE A 71 10.57 -9.94 16.88
N PRO A 72 9.77 -8.89 17.11
CA PRO A 72 9.00 -8.76 18.33
C PRO A 72 7.98 -9.92 18.47
N PRO A 73 7.62 -10.31 19.71
CA PRO A 73 6.61 -11.33 19.93
C PRO A 73 5.28 -10.92 19.29
N SER A 74 4.52 -11.90 18.79
CA SER A 74 3.24 -11.67 18.15
C SER A 74 2.26 -11.00 19.11
N GLN A 75 1.70 -9.88 18.69
CA GLN A 75 0.62 -9.20 19.41
C GLN A 75 -0.65 -9.20 18.55
N PRO A 76 -1.83 -9.38 19.17
CA PRO A 76 -3.11 -9.33 18.46
C PRO A 76 -3.32 -7.96 17.81
N SER A 77 -3.87 -7.96 16.60
CA SER A 77 -4.18 -6.72 15.86
C SER A 77 -5.31 -5.93 16.51
N ALA A 78 -5.07 -4.64 16.77
CA ALA A 78 -6.09 -3.70 17.20
C ALA A 78 -7.08 -3.47 16.04
N GLY A 79 -8.17 -4.23 16.05
CA GLY A 79 -9.12 -4.35 14.94
C GLY A 79 -9.56 -5.80 14.66
N ALA A 80 -8.96 -6.78 15.34
CA ALA A 80 -9.52 -8.12 15.43
C ALA A 80 -10.79 -8.06 16.29
N ASP A 81 -11.91 -7.73 15.65
CA ASP A 81 -13.24 -7.79 16.27
C ASP A 81 -13.43 -9.19 16.89
N ALA A 82 -13.62 -9.25 18.21
CA ALA A 82 -13.93 -10.48 18.96
C ALA A 82 -15.32 -11.07 18.61
N SER A 83 -15.96 -10.57 17.55
CA SER A 83 -17.26 -11.04 17.07
C SER A 83 -17.08 -12.32 16.25
N VAL A 84 -17.87 -13.34 16.58
CA VAL A 84 -17.87 -14.69 15.96
C VAL A 84 -18.10 -14.66 14.43
N TRP A 85 -18.62 -13.56 13.88
CA TRP A 85 -19.07 -13.44 12.48
C TRP A 85 -18.13 -12.65 11.55
N LYS A 86 -17.10 -11.99 12.07
CA LYS A 86 -16.10 -11.24 11.29
C LYS A 86 -14.68 -11.84 11.21
N PRO A 87 -14.32 -12.99 11.83
CA PRO A 87 -12.95 -13.44 11.79
C PRO A 87 -12.56 -13.81 10.34
N PRO A 88 -11.34 -13.50 9.91
CA PRO A 88 -10.85 -13.94 8.61
C PRO A 88 -10.95 -15.47 8.50
N LEU A 89 -11.28 -16.01 7.32
CA LEU A 89 -11.44 -17.45 7.11
C LEU A 89 -10.22 -18.27 7.56
N ILE A 90 -9.03 -17.67 7.51
CA ILE A 90 -7.80 -18.31 7.98
C ILE A 90 -7.80 -18.50 9.50
N THR A 91 -8.42 -17.61 10.28
CA THR A 91 -8.44 -17.70 11.73
C THR A 91 -9.49 -18.71 12.21
N SER A 92 -10.61 -18.82 11.49
CA SER A 92 -11.67 -19.80 11.82
C SER A 92 -11.31 -21.23 11.43
N ILE A 93 -10.56 -21.42 10.34
CA ILE A 93 -10.15 -22.76 9.88
C ILE A 93 -8.83 -23.22 10.53
N PHE A 94 -7.86 -22.32 10.69
CA PHE A 94 -6.51 -22.67 11.14
C PHE A 94 -6.16 -22.20 12.56
N GLY A 95 -7.06 -21.48 13.25
CA GLY A 95 -6.83 -21.02 14.63
C GLY A 95 -5.69 -19.99 14.77
N LEU A 96 -5.23 -19.42 13.66
CA LEU A 96 -4.16 -18.43 13.64
C LEU A 96 -4.75 -17.04 13.89
N GLU A 97 -4.45 -16.42 15.03
CA GLU A 97 -4.93 -15.07 15.31
C GLU A 97 -4.23 -14.01 14.43
N PRO A 98 -4.93 -12.95 13.99
CA PRO A 98 -4.32 -11.85 13.24
C PRO A 98 -3.31 -11.12 14.14
N ALA A 99 -2.04 -11.18 13.77
CA ALA A 99 -0.96 -10.55 14.54
C ALA A 99 -0.35 -9.35 13.80
N VAL A 100 -0.06 -8.26 14.53
CA VAL A 100 0.67 -7.09 14.00
C VAL A 100 2.16 -7.36 13.95
N PHE A 101 2.66 -8.09 14.94
CA PHE A 101 4.08 -8.44 15.11
C PHE A 101 4.29 -9.95 15.01
N GLY A 102 5.54 -10.40 15.06
CA GLY A 102 5.90 -11.81 14.86
C GLY A 102 5.90 -12.23 13.39
N ILE A 103 6.09 -13.53 13.15
CA ILE A 103 6.23 -14.09 11.79
C ILE A 103 4.95 -13.86 10.96
N ALA A 104 3.78 -14.00 11.56
CA ALA A 104 2.50 -13.74 10.89
C ALA A 104 2.38 -12.25 10.47
N GLY A 105 2.81 -11.31 11.32
CA GLY A 105 2.87 -9.89 10.98
C GLY A 105 3.86 -9.58 9.84
N VAL A 106 5.01 -10.25 9.81
CA VAL A 106 5.98 -10.14 8.71
C VAL A 106 5.38 -10.61 7.39
N ILE A 107 4.68 -11.75 7.36
CA ILE A 107 4.00 -12.27 6.16
C ILE A 107 2.91 -11.29 5.70
N ALA A 108 2.10 -10.78 6.63
CA ALA A 108 1.06 -9.79 6.32
C ALA A 108 1.66 -8.50 5.73
N GLY A 109 2.75 -7.99 6.31
CA GLY A 109 3.47 -6.83 5.78
C GLY A 109 4.10 -7.08 4.41
N ALA A 110 4.70 -8.26 4.19
CA ALA A 110 5.28 -8.64 2.90
C ALA A 110 4.22 -8.65 1.78
N ALA A 111 3.00 -9.13 2.07
CA ALA A 111 1.90 -9.09 1.12
C ALA A 111 1.50 -7.66 0.72
N ILE A 112 1.55 -6.70 1.66
CA ILE A 112 1.29 -5.28 1.36
C ILE A 112 2.37 -4.71 0.43
N VAL A 113 3.64 -5.03 0.69
CA VAL A 113 4.77 -4.55 -0.13
C VAL A 113 4.70 -5.11 -1.56
N PHE A 114 4.12 -6.30 -1.77
CA PHE A 114 3.94 -6.86 -3.11
C PHE A 114 3.13 -5.94 -4.04
N PHE A 115 2.19 -5.16 -3.52
CA PHE A 115 1.44 -4.19 -4.31
C PHE A 115 2.32 -3.09 -4.92
N ALA A 116 3.52 -2.83 -4.37
CA ALA A 116 4.48 -1.90 -4.96
C ALA A 116 5.00 -2.37 -6.34
N PHE A 117 4.86 -3.66 -6.67
CA PHE A 117 5.29 -4.23 -7.96
C PHE A 117 4.22 -4.17 -9.08
N ILE A 118 2.99 -3.71 -8.81
CA ILE A 118 1.92 -3.64 -9.83
C ILE A 118 2.35 -2.84 -11.07
N GLY A 119 3.20 -1.83 -10.90
CA GLY A 119 3.67 -0.99 -12.01
C GLY A 119 4.73 -1.62 -12.92
N PHE A 120 5.22 -2.83 -12.63
CA PHE A 120 6.28 -3.47 -13.41
C PHE A 120 5.83 -3.89 -14.81
N ASP A 121 4.55 -4.25 -14.97
CA ASP A 121 3.97 -4.64 -16.26
C ASP A 121 4.03 -3.50 -17.31
N VAL A 122 3.88 -2.25 -16.86
CA VAL A 122 4.02 -1.05 -17.72
C VAL A 122 5.46 -0.87 -18.20
N VAL A 123 6.45 -1.21 -17.38
CA VAL A 123 7.86 -1.15 -17.77
C VAL A 123 8.20 -2.26 -18.75
N ALA A 124 7.67 -3.47 -18.54
CA ALA A 124 7.89 -4.62 -19.41
C ALA A 124 7.31 -4.39 -20.82
N THR A 125 6.10 -3.83 -20.90
CA THR A 125 5.44 -3.50 -22.18
C THR A 125 6.10 -2.34 -22.91
N THR A 126 6.58 -1.31 -22.20
CA THR A 126 7.30 -0.18 -22.83
C THR A 126 8.73 -0.55 -23.26
N ALA A 127 9.32 -1.61 -22.71
CA ALA A 127 10.66 -2.07 -23.10
C ALA A 127 10.68 -2.84 -24.44
N GLU A 128 9.50 -3.24 -24.94
CA GLU A 128 9.33 -3.91 -26.24
C GLU A 128 9.17 -2.92 -27.40
N GLU A 129 8.83 -1.65 -27.12
CA GLU A 129 8.72 -0.53 -28.08
C GLU A 129 9.99 0.34 -28.14
#